data_AF-A0A7C6EB33-F1
#
_entry.id   AF-A0A7C6EB33-F1
#
_cell.length_a   1.000
_cell.length_b   1.000
_cell.length_c   1.000
_cell.angle_alpha   90.00
_cell.angle_beta   90.00
_cell.angle_gamma   90.00
#
_symmetry.space_group_name_H-M   'P 1'
#
loop_
_entity.id
_entity.type
_entity.pdbx_description
1 polymer ?
#
loop_
_entity_poly.entity_id
_entity_poly.type
_entity_poly.pdbx_seq_one_letter_code
_entity_poly.pdbx_strand_id
1 'polypeptide(L)' 'MPSRTGRVHVATTSRLYKGKLYQTHLLRRTFRVGSEVRHETLGNISHLPPQLIELIRRSLAGETFLPAAKAFRI' A
#
# COMPACT_ATOMS: atom_id res chain seq x y z
N MET A 1 14.46 1.27 -15.67
CA MET A 1 13.06 0.96 -15.29
C MET A 1 13.06 0.29 -13.92
N PRO A 2 12.10 0.57 -13.02
CA PRO A 2 11.96 -0.20 -11.78
C PRO A 2 11.74 -1.67 -12.14
N SER A 3 12.55 -2.57 -11.57
CA SER A 3 12.35 -4.01 -11.74
C SER A 3 10.94 -4.36 -11.26
N ARG A 4 10.16 -5.11 -12.04
CA ARG A 4 8.75 -5.41 -11.73
C ARG A 4 8.59 -6.69 -10.91
N THR A 5 9.52 -6.96 -10.00
CA THR A 5 9.61 -8.24 -9.27
C THR A 5 9.22 -8.08 -7.80
N GLY A 6 8.53 -9.08 -7.27
CA GLY A 6 8.17 -9.17 -5.84
C GLY A 6 6.80 -8.59 -5.47
N ARG A 7 6.27 -9.04 -4.33
CA ARG A 7 5.00 -8.55 -3.77
C ARG A 7 5.17 -7.14 -3.20
N VAL A 8 4.18 -6.29 -3.44
CA VAL A 8 4.11 -4.92 -2.93
C VAL A 8 3.10 -4.85 -1.79
N HIS A 9 3.34 -4.00 -0.80
CA HIS A 9 2.41 -3.68 0.28
C HIS A 9 2.41 -2.18 0.57
N VAL A 10 1.34 -1.71 1.21
CA VAL A 10 1.27 -0.35 1.78
C VAL A 10 1.84 -0.39 3.19
N ALA A 11 2.88 0.38 3.46
CA ALA A 11 3.37 0.65 4.80
C ALA A 11 2.88 2.02 5.27
N THR A 12 2.30 2.07 6.47
CA THR A 12 1.87 3.33 7.10
C THR A 12 2.77 3.63 8.28
N THR A 13 3.37 4.82 8.31
CA THR A 13 4.04 5.34 9.49
C THR A 13 3.26 6.51 10.04
N SER A 14 3.11 6.56 11.35
CA SER A 14 2.38 7.62 12.05
C SER A 14 3.30 8.32 13.04
N ARG A 15 3.13 9.64 13.16
CA ARG A 15 3.85 10.46 14.12
C ARG A 15 2.90 11.50 14.71
N LEU A 16 2.79 11.52 16.04
CA LEU A 16 2.11 12.60 16.74
C LEU A 16 3.11 13.74 16.97
N TYR A 17 2.77 14.94 16.51
CA TYR A 17 3.61 16.13 16.69
C TYR A 17 2.75 17.36 16.93
N LYS A 18 2.99 18.05 18.05
CA LYS A 18 2.23 19.24 18.49
C LYS A 18 0.70 19.03 18.41
N GLY A 19 0.23 17.87 18.89
CA GLY A 19 -1.20 17.53 18.88
C GLY A 19 -1.77 17.13 17.51
N LYS A 20 -0.97 17.16 16.44
CA LYS A 20 -1.39 16.74 15.10
C LYS A 20 -0.81 15.36 14.75
N LEU A 21 -1.66 14.47 14.27
CA LEU A 21 -1.24 13.17 13.74
C LEU A 21 -0.81 13.33 12.28
N TYR A 22 0.43 12.98 12.00
CA TYR A 22 0.97 12.90 10.64
C TYR A 22 1.06 11.45 10.24
N GLN A 23 0.51 11.11 9.07
CA GLN A 23 0.57 9.78 8.49
C GLN A 23 1.26 9.83 7.13
N THR A 24 2.16 8.89 6.91
CA THR A 24 2.81 8.67 5.62
C THR A 24 2.49 7.27 5.15
N HIS A 25 1.98 7.15 3.93
CA HIS A 25 1.66 5.90 3.26
C HIS A 25 2.62 5.65 2.11
N LEU A 26 3.38 4.56 2.17
CA LEU A 26 4.41 4.21 1.20
C LEU A 26 4.10 2.86 0.55
N LEU A 27 4.24 2.77 -0.77
CA LEU A 27 4.34 1.49 -1.45
C LEU A 27 5.74 0.94 -1.23
N ARG A 28 5.82 -0.28 -0.70
CA ARG A 28 7.08 -0.95 -0.39
C ARG A 28 7.07 -2.37 -0.91
N ARG A 29 8.27 -2.88 -1.21
CA ARG A 29 8.49 -4.31 -1.45
C ARG A 29 9.64 -4.81 -0.62
N THR A 30 9.64 -6.12 -0.41
CA THR A 30 10.71 -6.85 0.25
C THR A 30 11.37 -7.76 -0.77
N PHE A 31 12.69 -7.74 -0.84
CA PHE A 31 13.48 -8.57 -1.75
C PHE A 31 14.70 -9.13 -1.01
N ARG A 32 15.34 -10.15 -1.58
CA ARG A 32 16.55 -10.73 -1.01
C ARG A 32 17.77 -10.40 -1.86
N VAL A 33 18.87 -10.09 -1.18
CA VAL A 33 20.20 -9.96 -1.78
C VAL A 33 21.09 -10.97 -1.06
N GLY A 34 21.34 -12.12 -1.70
CA GLY A 34 21.95 -13.26 -1.02
C GLY A 34 21.09 -13.73 0.16
N SER A 35 21.67 -13.77 1.36
CA SER A 35 21.00 -14.12 2.62
C SER A 35 20.25 -12.96 3.27
N GLU A 36 20.45 -11.72 2.81
CA GLU A 36 19.86 -10.53 3.44
C GLU A 36 18.48 -10.21 2.88
N VAL A 37 17.54 -9.88 3.78
CA VAL A 37 16.24 -9.31 3.43
C VAL A 37 16.34 -7.79 3.40
N ARG A 38 15.97 -7.18 2.28
CA ARG A 38 15.99 -5.73 2.09
C ARG A 38 14.61 -5.19 1.74
N HIS A 39 14.39 -3.92 2.06
CA HIS A 39 13.15 -3.22 1.75
C HIS A 39 13.41 -2.07 0.78
N GLU A 40 12.57 -1.95 -0.23
CA GLU A 40 12.59 -0.84 -1.19
C GLU A 40 11.30 -0.06 -1.11
N THR A 41 11.42 1.28 -1.15
CA THR A 41 10.27 2.17 -1.29
C THR A 41 10.04 2.44 -2.77
N LEU A 42 8.88 2.05 -3.27
CA LEU A 42 8.48 2.19 -4.66
C LEU A 42 7.78 3.52 -4.94
N GLY A 43 7.19 4.14 -3.92
CA GLY A 43 6.53 5.44 -4.06
C GLY A 43 5.77 5.87 -2.81
N ASN A 44 5.51 7.17 -2.71
CA ASN A 44 4.69 7.77 -1.67
C ASN A 44 3.27 8.01 -2.20
N ILE A 45 2.28 7.43 -1.54
CA ILE A 45 0.86 7.53 -1.90
C ILE A 45 0.04 8.33 -0.87
N SER A 46 0.70 9.06 0.04
CA SER A 46 0.03 9.86 1.09
C SER A 46 -0.84 10.99 0.55
N HIS A 47 -0.67 11.35 -0.73
CA HIS A 47 -1.48 12.36 -1.42
C HIS A 47 -2.83 11.81 -1.92
N LEU A 48 -3.04 10.49 -1.87
CA LEU A 48 -4.29 9.88 -2.30
C LEU A 48 -5.36 9.99 -1.20
N PRO A 49 -6.66 9.92 -1.57
CA PRO A 49 -7.74 9.84 -0.60
C PRO A 49 -7.57 8.62 0.34
N PRO A 50 -7.89 8.75 1.65
CA PRO A 50 -7.75 7.66 2.62
C PRO A 50 -8.46 6.36 2.22
N GLN A 51 -9.64 6.48 1.62
CA GLN A 51 -10.45 5.34 1.16
C GLN A 51 -9.74 4.57 0.04
N LEU A 52 -9.03 5.28 -0.84
CA LEU A 52 -8.28 4.67 -1.92
C LEU A 52 -7.02 3.97 -1.40
N ILE A 53 -6.33 4.58 -0.43
CA ILE A 53 -5.18 3.95 0.24
C ILE A 53 -5.60 2.64 0.91
N GLU A 54 -6.76 2.64 1.58
CA GLU A 54 -7.32 1.45 2.21
C GLU A 54 -7.70 0.37 1.20
N LEU A 55 -8.32 0.75 0.09
CA LEU A 55 -8.63 -0.16 -1.02
C LEU A 55 -7.35 -0.80 -1.57
N ILE A 56 -6.30 -0.01 -1.82
CA ILE A 56 -5.01 -0.50 -2.31
C ILE A 56 -4.39 -1.48 -1.29
N ARG A 57 -4.42 -1.14 0.01
CA ARG A 57 -3.90 -2.01 1.07
C ARG A 57 -4.57 -3.38 1.07
N ARG A 58 -5.91 -3.41 1.04
CA ARG A 58 -6.71 -4.64 1.01
C ARG A 58 -6.50 -5.43 -0.28
N SER A 59 -6.48 -4.76 -1.42
CA SER A 59 -6.25 -5.39 -2.72
C SER A 59 -4.87 -6.04 -2.80
N LEU A 60 -3.81 -5.36 -2.33
CA LEU A 60 -2.45 -5.92 -2.27
C LEU A 60 -2.33 -7.08 -1.25
N ALA A 61 -3.20 -7.15 -0.24
CA ALA A 61 -3.30 -8.28 0.68
C ALA A 61 -4.00 -9.51 0.05
N GLY A 62 -4.56 -9.37 -1.16
CA GLY A 62 -5.22 -10.45 -1.90
C GLY A 62 -6.74 -10.36 -1.91
N GLU A 63 -7.33 -9.30 -1.34
CA GLU A 63 -8.77 -9.10 -1.41
C GLU A 63 -9.21 -8.66 -2.80
N THR A 64 -10.30 -9.27 -3.30
CA THR A 64 -10.86 -8.96 -4.61
C THR A 64 -12.11 -8.12 -4.44
N PHE A 65 -12.25 -7.10 -5.29
CA PHE A 65 -13.38 -6.17 -5.25
C PHE A 65 -14.25 -6.35 -6.49
N LEU A 66 -15.56 -6.27 -6.30
CA LEU A 66 -16.54 -6.27 -7.38
C LEU A 66 -17.13 -4.86 -7.51
N PRO A 67 -17.34 -4.36 -8.75
CA PRO A 67 -18.12 -3.16 -8.94
C PRO A 67 -19.53 -3.35 -8.38
N ALA A 68 -20.03 -2.37 -7.62
CA ALA A 68 -21.36 -2.46 -6.99
C ALA A 68 -22.47 -2.76 -8.01
N ALA A 69 -22.40 -2.17 -9.21
CA ALA A 69 -23.34 -2.41 -10.30
C ALA A 69 -23.37 -3.86 -10.81
N LYS A 70 -22.35 -4.68 -10.51
CA LYS A 70 -22.28 -6.10 -10.87
C LYS A 70 -22.52 -7.03 -9.69
N ALA A 71 -22.66 -6.49 -8.48
CA ALA A 71 -22.73 -7.28 -7.25
C ALA A 71 -24.11 -7.93 -7.04
N PHE A 72 -25.17 -7.32 -7.58
CA PHE A 72 -26.54 -7.80 -7.43
C PHE A 72 -27.22 -7.91 -8.78
N ARG A 73 -27.93 -9.02 -9.01
CA ARG A 73 -28.97 -9.10 -10.04
C ARG A 73 -30.28 -8.95 -9.32
N ILE A 74 -31.04 -7.92 -9.68
CA ILE A 74 -32.44 -7.74 -9.25
C ILE A 74 -33.31 -8.45 -10.27
#